data_AF-A0A1Y2TFV9-F1
#
_entry.id   AF-A0A1Y2TFV9-F1
#
_cell.length_a   1.000
_cell.length_b   1.000
_cell.length_c   1.000
_cell.angle_alpha   90.00
_cell.angle_beta   90.00
_cell.angle_gamma   90.00
#
_symmetry.space_group_name_H-M   'P 1'
#
loop_
_entity.id
_entity.type
_entity.pdbx_description
1 polymer ?
#
loop_
_entity_poly.entity_id
_entity_poly.type
_entity_poly.pdbx_seq_one_letter_code
_entity_poly.pdbx_strand_id
1 'polypeptide(L)'
;DRKTRTSALSTLRTFLAAPTTARKLTELDHLKLWKGLFYSVWMCDRPIPQQNLCTELADLLSVLPAPKDGECAVVIPFLRAFWATLAREWTAIDVLRMEKYLLLVRRVFGASLAWVGGEKKDKNGKTWAGARANGMLQLLEEWPLEKTGNLSKVPVGLRLHVLDIWVDEAEKVELLTEEDGEDADGSHEFLGKLRHIVEAQSKS
;
A
#
# COMPACT_ATOMS: atom_id res chain seq x y z
N ASP A 1 -16.59 -6.78 20.04
CA ASP A 1 -17.73 -5.88 19.78
C ASP A 1 -17.38 -4.84 18.70
N ARG A 2 -18.34 -4.39 17.90
CA ARG A 2 -18.13 -3.42 16.80
C ARG A 2 -17.68 -2.06 17.33
N LYS A 3 -18.28 -1.55 18.42
CA LYS A 3 -17.95 -0.23 18.96
C LYS A 3 -16.51 -0.20 19.47
N THR A 4 -16.06 -1.28 20.11
CA THR A 4 -14.65 -1.44 20.54
C THR A 4 -13.69 -1.36 19.36
N ARG A 5 -13.99 -2.01 18.22
CA ARG A 5 -13.13 -1.96 17.02
C ARG A 5 -13.06 -0.56 16.43
N THR A 6 -14.20 0.12 16.27
CA THR A 6 -14.24 1.50 15.74
C THR A 6 -13.47 2.46 16.64
N SER A 7 -13.64 2.35 17.96
CA SER A 7 -12.86 3.15 18.93
C SER A 7 -11.35 2.88 18.81
N ALA A 8 -10.96 1.60 18.74
CA ALA A 8 -9.56 1.21 18.59
C ALA A 8 -8.94 1.73 17.29
N LEU A 9 -9.67 1.74 16.17
CA LEU A 9 -9.19 2.32 14.91
C LEU A 9 -9.01 3.84 15.00
N SER A 10 -9.93 4.53 15.68
CA SER A 10 -9.76 5.97 15.94
C SER A 10 -8.52 6.24 16.79
N THR A 11 -8.28 5.44 17.84
CA THR A 11 -7.08 5.54 18.67
C THR A 11 -5.82 5.27 17.86
N LEU A 12 -5.85 4.24 17.00
CA LEU A 12 -4.72 3.90 16.13
C LEU A 12 -4.40 5.04 15.17
N ARG A 13 -5.41 5.68 14.56
CA ARG A 13 -5.22 6.83 13.68
C ARG A 13 -4.50 7.97 14.40
N THR A 14 -4.92 8.31 15.63
CA THR A 14 -4.25 9.34 16.45
C THR A 14 -2.82 8.93 16.83
N PHE A 15 -2.61 7.66 17.18
CA PHE A 15 -1.29 7.13 17.52
C PHE A 15 -0.30 7.21 16.35
N LEU A 16 -0.76 6.83 15.15
CA LEU A 16 0.04 6.86 13.91
C LEU A 16 0.27 8.29 13.40
N ALA A 17 -0.64 9.22 13.67
CA ALA A 17 -0.48 10.62 13.27
C ALA A 17 0.62 11.37 14.03
N ALA A 18 0.99 10.91 15.24
CA ALA A 18 2.00 11.58 16.06
C ALA A 18 3.43 11.26 15.57
N PRO A 19 4.20 12.22 14.99
CA PRO A 19 5.50 11.94 14.39
C PRO A 19 6.54 11.41 15.38
N THR A 20 6.50 11.87 16.63
CA THR A 20 7.39 11.42 17.71
C THR A 20 7.20 9.96 18.08
N THR A 21 6.00 9.43 17.87
CA THR A 21 5.63 8.05 18.14
C THR A 21 5.87 7.19 16.91
N ALA A 22 5.30 7.57 15.76
CA ALA A 22 5.34 6.78 14.54
C ALA A 22 6.78 6.52 14.04
N ARG A 23 7.70 7.48 14.20
CA ARG A 23 9.11 7.32 13.81
C ARG A 23 9.91 6.38 14.71
N LYS A 24 9.39 6.03 15.89
CA LYS A 24 10.04 5.11 16.84
C LYS A 24 9.55 3.67 16.66
N LEU A 25 8.55 3.44 15.82
CA LEU A 25 8.00 2.11 15.61
C LEU A 25 9.03 1.21 14.92
N THR A 26 9.28 0.06 15.52
CA THR A 26 10.14 -0.97 14.95
C THR A 26 9.41 -1.78 13.90
N GLU A 27 10.13 -2.57 13.11
CA GLU A 27 9.50 -3.53 12.19
C GLU A 27 8.50 -4.46 12.92
N LEU A 28 8.88 -4.94 14.10
CA LEU A 28 8.02 -5.82 14.90
C LEU A 28 6.72 -5.12 15.32
N ASP A 29 6.76 -3.82 15.62
CA ASP A 29 5.56 -3.06 15.97
C ASP A 29 4.63 -2.94 14.77
N HIS A 30 5.16 -2.63 13.59
CA HIS A 30 4.39 -2.60 12.35
C HIS A 30 3.76 -3.95 12.01
N LEU A 31 4.49 -5.07 12.20
CA LEU A 31 3.97 -6.42 12.00
C LEU A 31 2.86 -6.78 13.00
N LYS A 32 2.99 -6.37 14.26
CA LYS A 32 1.94 -6.56 15.28
C LYS A 32 0.68 -5.77 14.93
N LEU A 33 0.85 -4.51 14.50
CA LEU A 33 -0.26 -3.67 14.05
C LEU A 33 -0.99 -4.31 12.88
N TRP A 34 -0.28 -4.66 11.81
CA TRP A 34 -0.89 -5.27 10.64
C TRP A 34 -1.51 -6.63 10.90
N LYS A 35 -0.96 -7.44 11.81
CA LYS A 35 -1.62 -8.67 12.27
C LYS A 35 -2.97 -8.37 12.93
N GLY A 36 -3.06 -7.34 13.78
CA GLY A 36 -4.32 -6.91 14.38
C GLY A 36 -5.33 -6.37 13.36
N LEU A 37 -4.86 -5.58 12.39
CA LEU A 37 -5.68 -5.06 11.29
C LEU A 37 -6.19 -6.18 10.37
N PHE A 38 -5.34 -7.15 10.05
CA PHE A 38 -5.70 -8.34 9.28
C PHE A 38 -6.87 -9.09 9.93
N TYR A 39 -6.82 -9.35 11.24
CA TYR A 39 -7.91 -10.03 11.94
C TYR A 39 -9.15 -9.12 12.13
N SER A 40 -8.98 -7.81 12.10
CA SER A 40 -10.12 -6.89 12.08
C SER A 40 -10.94 -7.03 10.79
N VAL A 41 -10.27 -7.23 9.66
CA VAL A 41 -10.90 -7.59 8.37
C VAL A 41 -11.47 -9.00 8.41
N TRP A 42 -10.72 -9.96 8.99
CA TRP A 42 -11.15 -11.36 9.14
C TRP A 42 -12.52 -11.48 9.81
N MET A 43 -12.73 -10.72 10.90
CA MET A 43 -13.96 -10.71 11.69
C MET A 43 -15.05 -9.77 11.15
N CYS A 44 -14.84 -9.15 9.99
CA CYS A 44 -15.84 -8.32 9.33
C CYS A 44 -16.62 -9.12 8.30
N ASP A 45 -17.86 -9.47 8.60
CA ASP A 45 -18.67 -10.37 7.76
C ASP A 45 -19.77 -9.68 6.94
N ARG A 46 -20.03 -8.39 7.20
CA ARG A 46 -21.05 -7.64 6.46
C ARG A 46 -20.42 -6.87 5.29
N PRO A 47 -21.00 -6.90 4.07
CA PRO A 47 -20.39 -6.30 2.88
C PRO A 47 -20.05 -4.81 3.02
N ILE A 48 -21.02 -3.97 3.41
CA ILE A 48 -20.77 -2.52 3.54
C ILE A 48 -19.70 -2.21 4.60
N PRO A 49 -19.75 -2.81 5.81
CA PRO A 49 -18.65 -2.69 6.77
C PRO A 49 -17.29 -3.20 6.27
N GLN A 50 -17.22 -4.23 5.41
CA GLN A 50 -15.96 -4.67 4.82
C GLN A 50 -15.38 -3.61 3.90
N GLN A 51 -16.22 -3.03 3.01
CA GLN A 51 -15.80 -1.96 2.10
C GLN A 51 -15.28 -0.74 2.87
N ASN A 52 -16.06 -0.29 3.87
CA ASN A 52 -15.66 0.84 4.71
C ASN A 52 -14.35 0.56 5.44
N LEU A 53 -14.21 -0.63 6.03
CA LEU A 53 -12.99 -0.99 6.75
C LEU A 53 -11.79 -1.03 5.81
N CYS A 54 -11.89 -1.59 4.61
CA CYS A 54 -10.79 -1.61 3.64
C CYS A 54 -10.35 -0.19 3.25
N THR A 55 -11.31 0.72 3.06
CA THR A 55 -11.03 2.15 2.82
C THR A 55 -10.37 2.80 4.04
N GLU A 56 -10.92 2.62 5.24
CA GLU A 56 -10.38 3.18 6.49
C GLU A 56 -8.92 2.73 6.75
N LEU A 57 -8.60 1.47 6.44
CA LEU A 57 -7.24 0.94 6.60
C LEU A 57 -6.26 1.51 5.55
N ALA A 58 -6.71 1.69 4.31
CA ALA A 58 -5.91 2.34 3.27
C ALA A 58 -5.68 3.83 3.61
N ASP A 59 -6.70 4.51 4.13
CA ASP A 59 -6.63 5.91 4.53
C ASP A 59 -5.71 6.16 5.74
N LEU A 60 -5.21 5.12 6.43
CA LEU A 60 -4.17 5.28 7.44
C LEU A 60 -2.88 5.86 6.85
N LEU A 61 -2.59 5.61 5.57
CA LEU A 61 -1.41 6.17 4.90
C LEU A 61 -1.41 7.69 4.95
N SER A 62 -2.58 8.31 4.84
CA SER A 62 -2.72 9.77 4.82
C SER A 62 -2.44 10.47 6.15
N VAL A 63 -2.51 9.74 7.26
CA VAL A 63 -2.17 10.30 8.57
C VAL A 63 -0.74 10.04 8.97
N LEU A 64 -0.04 9.14 8.29
CA LEU A 64 1.34 8.85 8.62
C LEU A 64 2.22 10.07 8.30
N PRO A 65 3.21 10.38 9.17
CA PRO A 65 4.14 11.46 8.94
C PRO A 65 4.78 11.39 7.55
N ALA A 66 4.73 12.52 6.84
CA ALA A 66 5.39 12.69 5.56
C ALA A 66 6.91 12.43 5.66
N PRO A 67 7.57 12.09 4.54
CA PRO A 67 9.02 11.97 4.48
C PRO A 67 9.70 13.23 5.02
N LYS A 68 10.81 13.06 5.70
CA LYS A 68 11.64 14.16 6.20
C LYS A 68 13.09 13.84 5.89
N ASP A 69 13.87 14.86 5.52
CA ASP A 69 15.30 14.73 5.25
C ASP A 69 15.62 13.70 4.14
N GLY A 70 14.71 13.55 3.17
CA GLY A 70 14.85 12.59 2.05
C GLY A 70 14.56 11.14 2.40
N GLU A 71 14.08 10.83 3.61
CA GLU A 71 13.80 9.47 4.06
C GLU A 71 12.31 9.20 4.29
N CYS A 72 11.85 8.04 3.83
CA CYS A 72 10.49 7.56 4.04
C CYS A 72 10.40 6.62 5.24
N ALA A 73 10.89 7.08 6.40
CA ALA A 73 11.13 6.28 7.60
C ALA A 73 9.86 5.72 8.28
N VAL A 74 8.66 6.11 7.86
CA VAL A 74 7.40 5.66 8.46
C VAL A 74 6.53 4.90 7.46
N VAL A 75 6.18 5.52 6.34
CA VAL A 75 5.22 4.95 5.38
C VAL A 75 5.75 3.66 4.74
N ILE A 76 7.01 3.63 4.34
CA ILE A 76 7.60 2.44 3.70
C ILE A 76 7.69 1.27 4.68
N PRO A 77 8.22 1.41 5.92
CA PRO A 77 8.15 0.32 6.91
C PRO A 77 6.72 -0.14 7.24
N PHE A 78 5.76 0.79 7.33
CA PHE A 78 4.36 0.45 7.56
C PHE A 78 3.78 -0.40 6.42
N LEU A 79 4.03 -0.03 5.17
CA LEU A 79 3.58 -0.81 4.00
C LEU A 79 4.39 -2.11 3.81
N ARG A 80 5.67 -2.14 4.17
CA ARG A 80 6.44 -3.39 4.20
C ARG A 80 5.80 -4.42 5.11
N ALA A 81 5.39 -4.01 6.31
CA ALA A 81 4.68 -4.90 7.23
C ALA A 81 3.29 -5.31 6.72
N PHE A 82 2.59 -4.46 5.95
CA PHE A 82 1.36 -4.84 5.25
C PHE A 82 1.62 -6.01 4.30
N TRP A 83 2.56 -5.85 3.37
CA TRP A 83 2.87 -6.88 2.39
C TRP A 83 3.41 -8.16 3.04
N ALA A 84 4.27 -8.05 4.05
CA ALA A 84 4.77 -9.18 4.82
C ALA A 84 3.64 -9.95 5.53
N THR A 85 2.67 -9.24 6.10
CA THR A 85 1.51 -9.85 6.75
C THR A 85 0.65 -10.56 5.72
N LEU A 86 0.31 -9.91 4.61
CA LEU A 86 -0.52 -10.51 3.57
C LEU A 86 0.16 -11.71 2.93
N ALA A 87 1.45 -11.62 2.60
CA ALA A 87 2.21 -12.73 2.03
C ALA A 87 2.23 -13.96 2.95
N ARG A 88 2.39 -13.76 4.27
CA ARG A 88 2.35 -14.88 5.24
C ARG A 88 0.97 -15.53 5.33
N GLU A 89 -0.10 -14.73 5.34
CA GLU A 89 -1.45 -15.23 5.61
C GLU A 89 -2.22 -15.62 4.34
N TRP A 90 -1.78 -15.23 3.14
CA TRP A 90 -2.55 -15.32 1.90
C TRP A 90 -3.14 -16.70 1.63
N THR A 91 -2.32 -17.74 1.77
CA THR A 91 -2.72 -19.13 1.47
C THR A 91 -3.64 -19.73 2.53
N ALA A 92 -3.74 -19.10 3.71
CA ALA A 92 -4.65 -19.52 4.78
C ALA A 92 -6.04 -18.85 4.67
N ILE A 93 -6.21 -17.87 3.79
CA ILE A 93 -7.49 -17.23 3.53
C ILE A 93 -8.35 -18.18 2.69
N ASP A 94 -9.48 -18.62 3.25
CA ASP A 94 -10.43 -19.43 2.52
C ASP A 94 -11.20 -18.60 1.47
N VAL A 95 -11.77 -19.31 0.49
CA VAL A 95 -12.44 -18.71 -0.67
C VAL A 95 -13.56 -17.74 -0.28
N LEU A 96 -14.30 -18.00 0.81
CA LEU A 96 -15.41 -17.15 1.25
C LEU A 96 -14.94 -15.82 1.86
N ARG A 97 -13.67 -15.74 2.28
CA ARG A 97 -13.07 -14.54 2.85
C ARG A 97 -12.18 -13.78 1.87
N MET A 98 -11.84 -14.39 0.73
CA MET A 98 -10.86 -13.83 -0.21
C MET A 98 -11.26 -12.45 -0.75
N GLU A 99 -12.54 -12.24 -1.10
CA GLU A 99 -13.02 -11.00 -1.74
C GLU A 99 -12.65 -9.73 -0.97
N LYS A 100 -12.83 -9.71 0.36
CA LYS A 100 -12.48 -8.54 1.19
C LYS A 100 -10.98 -8.30 1.30
N TYR A 101 -10.15 -9.34 1.16
CA TYR A 101 -8.70 -9.19 1.13
C TYR A 101 -8.20 -8.72 -0.24
N LEU A 102 -8.82 -9.18 -1.34
CA LEU A 102 -8.58 -8.62 -2.67
C LEU A 102 -8.92 -7.12 -2.69
N LEU A 103 -10.05 -6.73 -2.10
CA LEU A 103 -10.45 -5.34 -1.95
C LEU A 103 -9.46 -4.54 -1.09
N LEU A 104 -9.02 -5.09 0.04
CA LEU A 104 -8.02 -4.46 0.91
C LEU A 104 -6.72 -4.18 0.16
N VAL A 105 -6.18 -5.17 -0.56
CA VAL A 105 -4.98 -5.01 -1.38
C VAL A 105 -5.18 -3.91 -2.42
N ARG A 106 -6.34 -3.90 -3.11
CA ARG A 106 -6.66 -2.85 -4.08
C ARG A 106 -6.67 -1.45 -3.47
N ARG A 107 -7.32 -1.28 -2.31
CA ARG A 107 -7.40 0.02 -1.62
C ARG A 107 -6.04 0.49 -1.12
N VAL A 108 -5.25 -0.39 -0.49
CA VAL A 108 -3.91 -0.06 0.01
C VAL A 108 -2.94 0.24 -1.13
N PHE A 109 -2.99 -0.53 -2.22
CA PHE A 109 -2.16 -0.28 -3.41
C PHE A 109 -2.50 1.08 -4.05
N GLY A 110 -3.78 1.38 -4.28
CA GLY A 110 -4.20 2.68 -4.80
C GLY A 110 -3.81 3.86 -3.88
N ALA A 111 -3.98 3.72 -2.57
CA ALA A 111 -3.55 4.73 -1.60
C ALA A 111 -2.01 4.89 -1.58
N SER A 112 -1.26 3.82 -1.84
CA SER A 112 0.20 3.84 -1.95
C SER A 112 0.64 4.66 -3.17
N LEU A 113 0.00 4.48 -4.33
CA LEU A 113 0.28 5.28 -5.52
C LEU A 113 -0.11 6.74 -5.34
N ALA A 114 -1.27 7.01 -4.76
CA ALA A 114 -1.71 8.38 -4.45
C ALA A 114 -0.73 9.08 -3.48
N TRP A 115 -0.19 8.34 -2.51
CA TRP A 115 0.83 8.87 -1.59
C TRP A 115 2.14 9.24 -2.30
N VAL A 116 2.55 8.44 -3.31
CA VAL A 116 3.73 8.74 -4.13
C VAL A 116 3.54 10.05 -4.88
N GLY A 117 2.47 10.16 -5.67
CA GLY A 117 2.18 11.35 -6.51
C GLY A 117 1.85 12.63 -5.72
N GLY A 118 1.76 12.55 -4.39
CA GLY A 118 1.29 13.63 -3.55
C GLY A 118 -0.24 13.66 -3.47
N GLU A 119 -0.77 13.74 -2.24
CA GLU A 119 -2.21 13.62 -1.97
C GLU A 119 -3.06 14.74 -2.58
N LYS A 120 -2.43 15.86 -2.94
CA LYS A 120 -3.08 17.02 -3.57
C LYS A 120 -2.21 17.50 -4.71
N LYS A 121 -2.86 17.81 -5.83
CA LYS A 121 -2.27 18.57 -6.94
C LYS A 121 -1.87 19.93 -6.35
N ASP A 122 -0.58 20.20 -6.26
CA ASP A 122 -0.11 21.53 -5.90
C ASP A 122 -0.21 22.45 -7.13
N LYS A 123 0.30 23.68 -7.03
CA LYS A 123 0.28 24.61 -8.18
C LYS A 123 1.11 24.09 -9.37
N ASN A 124 1.98 23.12 -9.12
CA ASN A 124 2.90 22.46 -10.02
C ASN A 124 2.50 20.97 -10.20
N GLY A 125 1.23 20.60 -10.08
CA GLY A 125 0.82 19.22 -10.38
C GLY A 125 1.08 18.19 -9.27
N LYS A 126 1.27 16.93 -9.67
CA LYS A 126 1.57 15.79 -8.79
C LYS A 126 3.06 15.47 -8.89
N THR A 127 3.74 15.27 -7.76
CA THR A 127 5.17 14.95 -7.75
C THR A 127 5.39 13.45 -7.67
N TRP A 128 5.83 12.83 -8.77
CA TRP A 128 6.10 11.39 -8.86
C TRP A 128 7.58 11.01 -8.66
N ALA A 129 8.38 11.93 -8.10
CA ALA A 129 9.83 11.79 -7.97
C ALA A 129 10.33 11.83 -6.52
N GLY A 130 11.61 11.52 -6.33
CA GLY A 130 12.30 11.62 -5.05
C GLY A 130 12.09 10.43 -4.11
N ALA A 131 12.21 10.69 -2.81
CA ALA A 131 12.26 9.65 -1.78
C ALA A 131 11.02 8.74 -1.76
N ARG A 132 9.82 9.31 -1.99
CA ARG A 132 8.56 8.55 -2.01
C ARG A 132 8.53 7.55 -3.13
N ALA A 133 8.83 8.02 -4.34
CA ALA A 133 8.86 7.25 -5.57
C ALA A 133 9.88 6.11 -5.48
N ASN A 134 11.12 6.43 -5.11
CA ASN A 134 12.19 5.43 -4.99
C ASN A 134 11.89 4.39 -3.90
N GLY A 135 11.43 4.83 -2.73
CA GLY A 135 11.06 3.91 -1.65
C GLY A 135 9.89 3.00 -2.01
N MET A 136 8.90 3.51 -2.75
CA MET A 136 7.76 2.72 -3.20
C MET A 136 8.15 1.69 -4.25
N LEU A 137 8.93 2.07 -5.26
CA LEU A 137 9.40 1.14 -6.29
C LEU A 137 10.22 -0.01 -5.69
N GLN A 138 11.13 0.32 -4.78
CA GLN A 138 11.89 -0.69 -4.03
C GLN A 138 10.97 -1.61 -3.24
N LEU A 139 9.94 -1.07 -2.58
CA LEU A 139 8.98 -1.87 -1.82
C LEU A 139 8.17 -2.82 -2.72
N LEU A 140 7.70 -2.33 -3.87
CA LEU A 140 6.95 -3.13 -4.83
C LEU A 140 7.80 -4.27 -5.40
N GLU A 141 9.06 -3.99 -5.72
CA GLU A 141 10.05 -4.98 -6.15
C GLU A 141 10.49 -5.93 -5.03
N GLU A 142 10.41 -5.53 -3.76
CA GLU A 142 10.75 -6.39 -2.63
C GLU A 142 9.64 -7.42 -2.33
N TRP A 143 8.37 -7.04 -2.54
CA TRP A 143 7.21 -7.81 -2.11
C TRP A 143 6.27 -8.20 -3.25
N PRO A 144 5.20 -7.45 -3.59
CA PRO A 144 4.15 -7.97 -4.47
C PRO A 144 4.66 -8.34 -5.87
N LEU A 145 5.73 -7.70 -6.34
CA LEU A 145 6.36 -7.90 -7.64
C LEU A 145 7.83 -8.33 -7.48
N GLU A 146 8.10 -9.19 -6.49
CA GLU A 146 9.44 -9.73 -6.29
C GLU A 146 9.91 -10.57 -7.50
N LYS A 147 11.19 -10.42 -7.87
CA LYS A 147 11.73 -10.96 -9.14
C LYS A 147 12.46 -12.30 -9.02
N THR A 148 12.68 -12.81 -7.81
CA THR A 148 13.45 -14.04 -7.56
C THR A 148 12.64 -15.32 -7.78
N GLY A 149 11.32 -15.20 -8.03
CA GLY A 149 10.42 -16.35 -8.20
C GLY A 149 10.24 -17.14 -6.91
N ASN A 150 10.57 -16.54 -5.75
CA ASN A 150 10.52 -17.22 -4.48
C ASN A 150 9.09 -17.27 -3.96
N LEU A 151 8.37 -18.31 -4.37
CA LEU A 151 7.00 -18.59 -3.94
C LEU A 151 6.87 -18.80 -2.42
N SER A 152 7.95 -19.11 -1.70
CA SER A 152 7.93 -19.20 -0.24
C SER A 152 7.94 -17.82 0.43
N LYS A 153 8.38 -16.78 -0.28
CA LYS A 153 8.37 -15.40 0.20
C LYS A 153 7.04 -14.72 -0.09
N VAL A 154 6.55 -14.83 -1.33
CA VAL A 154 5.32 -14.16 -1.79
C VAL A 154 4.46 -15.14 -2.56
N PRO A 155 3.27 -15.49 -2.04
CA PRO A 155 2.36 -16.41 -2.71
C PRO A 155 1.91 -15.91 -4.09
N VAL A 156 1.85 -16.81 -5.07
CA VAL A 156 1.52 -16.50 -6.46
C VAL A 156 0.18 -15.75 -6.59
N GLY A 157 -0.83 -16.11 -5.80
CA GLY A 157 -2.15 -15.47 -5.86
C GLY A 157 -2.11 -13.98 -5.48
N LEU A 158 -1.22 -13.58 -4.58
CA LEU A 158 -1.05 -12.17 -4.20
C LEU A 158 -0.40 -11.39 -5.35
N ARG A 159 0.61 -11.99 -6.01
CA ARG A 159 1.27 -11.40 -7.19
C ARG A 159 0.27 -11.22 -8.33
N LEU A 160 -0.47 -12.27 -8.68
CA LEU A 160 -1.46 -12.23 -9.76
C LEU A 160 -2.51 -11.15 -9.51
N HIS A 161 -3.03 -11.06 -8.27
CA HIS A 161 -3.98 -10.00 -7.95
C HIS A 161 -3.39 -8.61 -8.12
N VAL A 162 -2.14 -8.36 -7.74
CA VAL A 162 -1.50 -7.05 -7.98
C VAL A 162 -1.33 -6.77 -9.47
N LEU A 163 -0.96 -7.79 -10.26
CA LEU A 163 -0.88 -7.67 -11.72
C LEU A 163 -2.25 -7.38 -12.37
N ASP A 164 -3.33 -7.89 -11.80
CA ASP A 164 -4.69 -7.65 -12.29
C ASP A 164 -5.19 -6.23 -12.03
N ILE A 165 -4.65 -5.53 -11.02
CA ILE A 165 -5.20 -4.23 -10.57
C ILE A 165 -4.28 -3.03 -10.82
N TRP A 166 -2.99 -3.23 -11.11
CA TRP A 166 -2.04 -2.11 -11.05
C TRP A 166 -2.35 -1.01 -12.08
N VAL A 167 -2.84 -1.39 -13.27
CA VAL A 167 -3.23 -0.44 -14.32
C VAL A 167 -4.42 0.39 -13.87
N ASP A 168 -5.49 -0.26 -13.37
CA ASP A 168 -6.69 0.42 -12.87
C ASP A 168 -6.35 1.46 -11.79
N GLU A 169 -5.52 1.07 -10.82
CA GLU A 169 -5.17 1.96 -9.72
C GLU A 169 -4.19 3.05 -10.14
N ALA A 170 -3.35 2.81 -11.16
CA ALA A 170 -2.50 3.84 -11.78
C ALA A 170 -3.32 4.86 -12.59
N GLU A 171 -4.32 4.39 -13.34
CA GLU A 171 -5.25 5.26 -14.08
C GLU A 171 -6.03 6.16 -13.12
N LYS A 172 -6.55 5.58 -12.02
CA LYS A 172 -7.32 6.30 -11.00
C LYS A 172 -6.56 7.46 -10.36
N VAL A 173 -5.24 7.36 -10.27
CA VAL A 173 -4.37 8.42 -9.75
C VAL A 173 -3.78 9.30 -10.85
N GLU A 174 -4.28 9.19 -12.08
CA GLU A 174 -3.84 9.97 -13.25
C GLU A 174 -2.34 9.78 -13.56
N LEU A 175 -1.77 8.61 -13.23
CA LEU A 175 -0.38 8.31 -13.58
C LEU A 175 -0.21 7.98 -15.06
N LEU A 176 -1.29 7.56 -15.73
CA LEU A 176 -1.27 7.16 -17.14
C LEU A 176 -1.63 8.30 -18.10
N THR A 177 -1.98 9.48 -17.59
CA THR A 177 -2.32 10.62 -18.45
C THR A 177 -1.06 11.25 -19.02
N GLU A 178 -1.09 11.61 -20.30
CA GLU A 178 -0.04 12.42 -20.93
C GLU A 178 -0.16 13.85 -20.38
N GLU A 179 0.69 14.21 -19.43
CA GLU A 179 0.83 15.61 -18.98
C GLU A 179 1.97 16.26 -19.80
N ASP A 180 1.76 17.50 -20.27
CA ASP A 180 2.81 18.30 -20.93
C ASP A 180 3.49 19.20 -19.87
N GLY A 181 4.80 19.00 -19.58
CA GLY A 181 5.55 19.86 -18.63
C GLY A 181 6.69 19.15 -17.88
N GLU A 182 7.39 19.85 -16.97
CA GLU A 182 8.45 19.26 -16.11
C GLU A 182 7.91 18.14 -15.19
N ASP A 183 6.64 18.21 -14.78
CA ASP A 183 5.99 17.18 -13.94
C ASP A 183 5.71 15.88 -14.70
N ALA A 184 5.68 15.95 -16.04
CA ALA A 184 5.63 14.78 -16.91
C ALA A 184 6.88 13.91 -16.75
N ASP A 185 8.04 14.51 -16.57
CA ASP A 185 9.31 13.77 -16.49
C ASP A 185 9.32 12.81 -15.29
N GLY A 186 8.87 13.28 -14.13
CA GLY A 186 8.79 12.45 -12.91
C GLY A 186 7.74 11.34 -13.01
N SER A 187 6.57 11.61 -13.59
CA SER A 187 5.51 10.61 -13.74
C SER A 187 5.90 9.54 -14.78
N HIS A 188 6.50 9.95 -15.89
CA HIS A 188 7.06 9.05 -16.90
C HIS A 188 8.20 8.20 -16.34
N GLU A 189 9.11 8.76 -15.55
CA GLU A 189 10.19 8.01 -14.91
C GLU A 189 9.65 6.94 -13.96
N PHE A 190 8.73 7.32 -13.06
CA PHE A 190 8.12 6.38 -12.11
C PHE A 190 7.36 5.27 -12.85
N LEU A 191 6.53 5.63 -13.83
CA LEU A 191 5.77 4.68 -14.62
C LEU A 191 6.69 3.75 -15.42
N GLY A 192 7.77 4.27 -16.02
CA GLY A 192 8.75 3.47 -16.74
C GLY A 192 9.42 2.42 -15.86
N LYS A 193 9.83 2.80 -14.64
CA LYS A 193 10.39 1.86 -13.66
C LYS A 193 9.36 0.83 -13.20
N LEU A 194 8.12 1.25 -12.94
CA LEU A 194 7.05 0.33 -12.55
C LEU A 194 6.75 -0.68 -13.66
N ARG A 195 6.66 -0.24 -14.93
CA ARG A 195 6.50 -1.12 -16.09
C ARG A 195 7.61 -2.13 -16.18
N HIS A 196 8.87 -1.72 -16.00
CA HIS A 196 10.00 -2.64 -16.01
C HIS A 196 9.92 -3.68 -14.87
N ILE A 197 9.44 -3.30 -13.68
CA ILE A 197 9.19 -4.25 -12.57
C ILE A 197 8.09 -5.26 -12.95
N VAL A 198 7.00 -4.81 -13.58
CA VAL A 198 5.88 -5.64 -14.03
C VAL A 198 6.29 -6.57 -15.17
N GLU A 199 7.02 -6.07 -16.18
CA GLU A 199 7.53 -6.86 -17.30
C GLU A 199 8.51 -7.96 -16.87
N ALA A 200 9.23 -7.76 -15.77
CA ALA A 200 10.07 -8.80 -15.20
C ALA A 200 9.23 -9.99 -14.67
N GLN A 201 7.96 -9.77 -14.31
CA GLN A 201 7.07 -10.82 -13.81
C GLN A 201 6.60 -11.79 -14.88
N SER A 202 6.56 -11.38 -16.15
CA SER A 202 6.17 -12.27 -17.26
C SER A 202 7.29 -13.22 -17.70
N LYS A 203 8.52 -12.98 -17.21
CA LYS A 203 9.72 -13.77 -17.51
C LYS A 203 10.13 -14.72 -16.37
N SER A 204 9.49 -14.59 -15.21
CA SER A 204 9.70 -15.41 -14.00
C SER A 204 8.67 -16.52 -13.89
#